data_AF-A0A699WZ01-F1
#
_entry.id   AF-A0A699WZ01-F1
#
_cell.length_a   1.000
_cell.length_b   1.000
_cell.length_c   1.000
_cell.angle_alpha   90.00
_cell.angle_beta   90.00
_cell.angle_gamma   90.00
#
_symmetry.space_group_name_H-M   'P 1'
#
loop_
_entity.id
_entity.type
_entity.pdbx_description
1 polymer ?
#
loop_
_entity_poly.entity_id
_entity_poly.type
_entity_poly.pdbx_seq_one_letter_code
_entity_poly.pdbx_strand_id
1 'polypeptide(L)'
;ELRVLSQRIAKNASEAAAGKPQAFKLLADARNDFDMRWGYLRKGDKNTGLPPAPQDVRDELQTVQADWEALRRNTDVILANEQTVLSLHQVAATLAETIPQLQV
;
A
#
# COMPACT_ATOMS: atom_id res chain seq x y z
N GLU A 1 15.13 4.91 -0.67
CA GLU A 1 14.09 4.51 0.32
C GLU A 1 12.65 4.73 -0.13
N LEU A 2 12.11 5.97 -0.25
CA LEU A 2 10.68 6.18 -0.58
C LEU A 2 10.24 5.51 -1.89
N ARG A 3 11.06 5.60 -2.95
CA ARG A 3 10.79 4.94 -4.23
C ARG A 3 10.58 3.43 -4.09
N VAL A 4 11.39 2.77 -3.27
CA VAL A 4 11.30 1.32 -3.02
C VAL A 4 10.02 1.01 -2.24
N LEU A 5 9.64 1.86 -1.28
CA LEU A 5 8.38 1.72 -0.55
C LEU A 5 7.17 1.88 -1.48
N SER A 6 7.17 2.85 -2.40
CA SER A 6 6.12 2.97 -3.41
C SER A 6 5.99 1.72 -4.28
N GLN A 7 7.11 1.12 -4.68
CA GLN A 7 7.11 -0.13 -5.46
C GLN A 7 6.56 -1.31 -4.64
N ARG A 8 6.92 -1.39 -3.35
CA ARG A 8 6.38 -2.40 -2.42
C ARG A 8 4.86 -2.24 -2.25
N ILE A 9 4.37 -1.01 -2.10
CA ILE A 9 2.93 -0.72 -2.04
C ILE A 9 2.25 -1.22 -3.31
N ALA A 10 2.75 -0.85 -4.50
CA ALA A 10 2.16 -1.28 -5.77
C ALA A 10 2.13 -2.81 -5.93
N LYS A 11 3.23 -3.49 -5.59
CA LYS A 11 3.29 -4.96 -5.62
C LYS A 11 2.27 -5.58 -4.68
N ASN A 12 2.29 -5.18 -3.41
CA ASN A 12 1.45 -5.79 -2.38
C ASN A 12 -0.03 -5.46 -2.58
N ALA A 13 -0.36 -4.30 -3.18
CA ALA A 13 -1.72 -3.95 -3.57
C ALA A 13 -2.27 -4.95 -4.61
N SER A 14 -1.49 -5.24 -5.66
CA SER A 14 -1.86 -6.23 -6.68
C SER A 14 -1.99 -7.63 -6.09
N GLU A 15 -1.08 -8.03 -5.20
CA GLU A 15 -1.15 -9.34 -4.53
C GLU A 15 -2.31 -9.46 -3.55
N ALA A 16 -2.65 -8.39 -2.83
CA ALA A 16 -3.81 -8.33 -1.95
C ALA A 16 -5.12 -8.42 -2.75
N ALA A 17 -5.22 -7.70 -3.88
CA ALA A 17 -6.35 -7.81 -4.80
C ALA A 17 -6.50 -9.22 -5.40
N ALA A 18 -5.38 -9.94 -5.56
CA ALA A 18 -5.36 -11.35 -5.93
C ALA A 18 -5.70 -12.33 -4.78
N GLY A 19 -6.14 -11.82 -3.61
CA GLY A 19 -6.60 -12.64 -2.50
C GLY A 19 -5.51 -13.24 -1.64
N LYS A 20 -4.25 -12.77 -1.73
CA LYS A 20 -3.17 -13.29 -0.88
C LYS A 20 -3.22 -12.65 0.52
N PRO A 21 -3.50 -13.40 1.60
CA PRO A 21 -3.65 -12.81 2.94
C PRO A 21 -2.40 -12.07 3.43
N GLN A 22 -1.21 -12.64 3.19
CA GLN A 22 0.06 -12.03 3.62
C GLN A 22 0.32 -10.68 2.96
N ALA A 23 -0.24 -10.44 1.77
CA ALA A 23 -0.03 -9.20 1.03
C ALA A 23 -0.71 -8.00 1.71
N PHE A 24 -1.83 -8.19 2.42
CA PHE A 24 -2.48 -7.11 3.18
C PHE A 24 -1.59 -6.57 4.28
N LYS A 25 -0.96 -7.46 5.07
CA LYS A 25 0.01 -7.05 6.09
C LYS A 25 1.20 -6.31 5.47
N LEU A 26 1.79 -6.86 4.42
CA LEU A 26 2.94 -6.25 3.75
C LEU A 26 2.60 -4.89 3.09
N LEU A 27 1.36 -4.73 2.62
CA LEU A 27 0.83 -3.48 2.10
C LEU A 27 0.68 -2.43 3.21
N ALA A 28 0.09 -2.80 4.35
CA ALA A 28 -0.06 -1.92 5.50
C ALA A 28 1.30 -1.47 6.06
N ASP A 29 2.24 -2.39 6.21
CA ASP A 29 3.59 -2.11 6.70
C ASP A 29 4.32 -1.13 5.75
N ALA A 30 4.26 -1.37 4.43
CA ALA A 30 4.88 -0.48 3.44
C ALA A 30 4.24 0.92 3.40
N ARG A 31 2.90 1.01 3.55
CA ARG A 31 2.18 2.29 3.66
C ARG A 31 2.65 3.08 4.89
N ASN A 32 2.73 2.42 6.05
CA ASN A 32 3.14 3.05 7.30
C ASN A 32 4.60 3.53 7.25
N ASP A 33 5.49 2.71 6.70
CA ASP A 33 6.91 3.06 6.51
C ASP A 33 7.07 4.29 5.62
N PHE A 34 6.27 4.39 4.55
CA PHE A 34 6.27 5.56 3.67
C PHE A 34 5.80 6.80 4.43
N ASP A 35 4.65 6.73 5.11
CA ASP A 35 4.07 7.87 5.84
C ASP A 35 5.05 8.44 6.88
N MET A 36 5.69 7.55 7.64
CA MET A 36 6.68 7.92 8.65
C MET A 36 7.88 8.64 8.03
N ARG A 37 8.50 8.05 6.99
CA ARG A 37 9.69 8.60 6.34
C ARG A 37 9.39 9.90 5.60
N TRP A 38 8.21 9.99 4.96
CA TRP A 38 7.73 11.20 4.34
C TRP A 38 7.52 12.32 5.38
N GLY A 39 7.00 11.96 6.56
CA GLY A 39 6.90 12.87 7.71
C GLY A 39 8.24 13.49 8.11
N TYR A 40 9.29 12.69 8.19
CA TYR A 40 10.65 13.18 8.49
C TYR A 40 11.19 14.11 7.40
N LEU A 41 10.98 13.78 6.13
CA LEU A 41 11.44 14.63 5.02
C LEU A 41 10.72 15.98 4.96
N ARG A 42 9.43 16.00 5.27
CA ARG A 42 8.62 17.23 5.19
C ARG A 42 8.84 18.16 6.38
N LYS A 43 8.93 17.61 7.59
CA LYS A 43 9.02 18.40 8.83
C LYS A 43 10.45 18.60 9.32
N GLY A 44 11.41 17.92 8.70
CA GLY A 44 12.70 17.68 9.31
C GLY A 44 12.57 16.71 10.49
N ASP A 45 13.71 16.32 11.04
CA ASP A 45 13.77 15.51 12.24
C ASP A 45 14.84 16.08 13.18
N LYS A 46 14.39 16.60 14.31
CA LYS A 46 15.25 17.22 15.32
C LYS A 46 16.18 16.20 15.99
N ASN A 47 15.81 14.91 15.99
CA ASN A 47 16.60 13.86 16.62
C ASN A 47 17.78 13.42 15.73
N THR A 48 17.64 13.54 14.41
CA THR A 48 18.71 13.24 13.44
C THR A 48 19.41 14.49 12.91
N GLY A 49 18.93 15.69 13.26
CA GLY A 49 19.47 16.96 12.79
C GLY A 49 19.08 17.31 11.36
N LEU A 50 18.06 16.65 10.80
CA LEU A 50 17.59 16.89 9.43
C LEU A 50 16.79 18.21 9.39
N PRO A 51 17.28 19.26 8.70
CA PRO A 51 16.54 20.50 8.57
C PRO A 51 15.29 20.32 7.68
N PRO A 52 14.26 21.14 7.85
CA PRO A 52 13.13 21.17 6.92
C PRO A 52 13.62 21.58 5.52
N ALA A 53 12.89 21.13 4.50
CA ALA A 53 13.32 21.30 3.13
C ALA A 53 13.46 22.78 2.70
N PRO A 54 14.48 23.11 1.88
CA PRO A 54 14.68 24.45 1.31
C PRO A 54 13.46 24.95 0.54
N GLN A 55 13.33 26.27 0.38
CA GLN A 55 12.24 26.85 -0.39
C GLN A 55 12.24 26.41 -1.86
N ASP A 56 13.44 26.23 -2.41
CA ASP A 56 13.67 25.91 -3.82
C ASP A 56 13.16 24.52 -4.24
N VAL A 57 12.80 23.66 -3.28
CA VAL A 57 12.26 22.30 -3.54
C VAL A 57 10.82 22.11 -3.04
N ARG A 58 10.14 23.21 -2.68
CA ARG A 58 8.79 23.14 -2.07
C ARG A 58 7.74 22.64 -3.06
N ASP A 59 7.85 23.00 -4.33
CA ASP A 59 6.86 22.64 -5.35
C ASP A 59 6.95 21.14 -5.68
N GLU A 60 8.16 20.60 -5.76
CA GLU A 60 8.42 19.17 -5.89
C GLU A 60 7.89 18.40 -4.68
N LEU A 61 8.08 18.95 -3.47
CA LEU A 61 7.55 18.33 -2.26
C LEU A 61 6.02 18.35 -2.19
N GLN A 62 5.38 19.42 -2.67
CA GLN A 62 3.92 19.46 -2.79
C GLN A 62 3.40 18.44 -3.80
N THR A 63 4.11 18.26 -4.92
CA THR A 63 3.77 17.26 -5.93
C THR A 63 3.83 15.85 -5.32
N VAL A 64 4.93 15.51 -4.65
CA VAL A 64 5.08 14.21 -3.98
C VAL A 64 4.07 14.03 -2.84
N GLN A 65 3.71 15.11 -2.12
CA GLN A 65 2.66 15.06 -1.10
C GLN A 65 1.31 14.68 -1.72
N ALA A 66 0.92 15.30 -2.83
CA ALA A 66 -0.33 15.02 -3.50
C ALA A 66 -0.40 13.58 -4.03
N ASP A 67 0.70 13.12 -4.66
CA ASP A 67 0.84 11.74 -5.12
C ASP A 67 0.76 10.74 -3.97
N TRP A 68 1.43 11.05 -2.85
CA TRP A 68 1.40 10.21 -1.65
C TRP A 68 -0.01 10.11 -1.07
N GLU A 69 -0.73 11.21 -0.96
CA GLU A 69 -2.10 11.21 -0.44
C GLU A 69 -3.05 10.39 -1.32
N ALA A 70 -2.92 10.49 -2.64
CA ALA A 70 -3.70 9.67 -3.57
C ALA A 70 -3.38 8.19 -3.42
N LEU A 71 -2.10 7.83 -3.39
CA LEU A 71 -1.64 6.45 -3.19
C LEU A 71 -2.12 5.88 -1.85
N ARG A 72 -2.02 6.66 -0.77
CA ARG A 72 -2.45 6.29 0.57
C ARG A 72 -3.94 6.00 0.62
N ARG A 73 -4.78 6.89 0.08
CA ARG A 73 -6.23 6.70 0.03
C ARG A 73 -6.61 5.40 -0.68
N ASN A 74 -6.01 5.13 -1.83
CA ASN A 74 -6.26 3.90 -2.58
C ASN A 74 -5.81 2.65 -1.80
N THR A 75 -4.67 2.75 -1.12
CA THR A 75 -4.16 1.67 -0.26
C THR A 75 -5.09 1.40 0.92
N ASP A 76 -5.60 2.45 1.57
CA ASP A 76 -6.52 2.34 2.70
C ASP A 76 -7.84 1.68 2.29
N VAL A 77 -8.34 1.95 1.07
CA VAL A 77 -9.50 1.26 0.50
C VAL A 77 -9.24 -0.24 0.35
N ILE A 78 -8.08 -0.64 -0.17
CA ILE A 78 -7.74 -2.07 -0.32
C ILE A 78 -7.70 -2.76 1.04
N LEU A 79 -7.02 -2.15 2.02
CA LEU A 79 -6.90 -2.69 3.38
C LEU A 79 -8.26 -2.80 4.08
N ALA A 80 -9.14 -1.82 3.90
CA ALA A 80 -10.49 -1.84 4.48
C ALA A 80 -11.37 -2.97 3.91
N ASN A 81 -11.07 -3.45 2.70
CA ASN A 81 -11.82 -4.51 2.02
C ASN A 81 -11.17 -5.90 2.15
N GLU A 82 -10.17 -6.08 3.01
CA GLU A 82 -9.43 -7.34 3.19
C GLU A 82 -10.35 -8.55 3.33
N GLN A 83 -11.27 -8.52 4.29
CA GLN A 83 -12.16 -9.65 4.55
C GLN A 83 -13.03 -10.00 3.34
N THR A 84 -13.56 -8.99 2.64
CA THR A 84 -14.40 -9.19 1.45
C THR A 84 -13.62 -9.84 0.32
N VAL A 85 -12.40 -9.37 0.06
CA VAL A 85 -11.53 -9.93 -0.99
C VAL A 85 -11.16 -11.37 -0.67
N LEU A 86 -10.77 -11.65 0.58
CA LEU A 86 -10.41 -13.02 1.01
C LEU A 86 -11.61 -13.97 0.90
N SER A 87 -12.79 -13.54 1.35
CA SER A 87 -14.01 -14.35 1.24
C SER A 87 -14.38 -14.65 -0.21
N LEU A 88 -14.28 -13.67 -1.11
CA LEU A 88 -14.58 -13.87 -2.53
C LEU A 88 -13.64 -14.90 -3.17
N HIS A 89 -12.33 -14.78 -2.93
CA HIS A 89 -11.35 -15.74 -3.45
C HIS A 89 -11.53 -17.14 -2.88
N GLN A 90 -11.87 -17.27 -1.59
CA GLN A 90 -12.17 -18.57 -0.99
C GLN A 90 -13.39 -19.23 -1.63
N VAL A 91 -14.47 -18.48 -1.86
CA VAL A 91 -15.67 -18.99 -2.56
C VAL A 91 -15.33 -19.43 -3.97
N ALA A 92 -14.55 -18.64 -4.71
CA ALA A 92 -14.13 -18.99 -6.06
C ALA A 92 -13.28 -20.27 -6.10
N ALA A 93 -12.36 -20.45 -5.14
CA ALA A 93 -11.56 -21.67 -5.03
C ALA A 93 -12.43 -22.91 -4.76
N THR A 94 -13.36 -22.83 -3.80
CA THR A 94 -14.29 -23.93 -3.51
C THR A 94 -15.19 -24.25 -4.71
N LEU A 95 -15.62 -23.24 -5.46
CA LEU A 95 -16.41 -23.48 -6.68
C LEU A 95 -15.57 -24.17 -7.76
N ALA A 96 -14.32 -23.74 -7.96
CA ALA A 96 -13.40 -24.37 -8.91
C ALA A 96 -13.09 -25.84 -8.57
N GLU A 97 -13.03 -26.19 -7.28
CA GLU A 97 -12.84 -27.57 -6.81
C GLU A 97 -14.09 -28.46 -7.00
N THR A 98 -15.28 -27.87 -7.07
CA THR A 98 -16.56 -28.61 -7.19
C THR A 98 -17.06 -28.74 -8.64
N ILE A 99 -16.61 -27.89 -9.56
CA ILE A 99 -16.91 -28.00 -11.01
C ILE A 99 -16.50 -29.36 -11.62
N PRO A 100 -15.36 -29.99 -11.28
CA PRO A 100 -14.99 -31.30 -11.81
C PRO A 100 -15.96 -32.44 -11.43
N GLN A 101 -16.80 -32.26 -10.40
CA GLN A 101 -17.72 -33.31 -9.93
C GLN A 101 -19.06 -33.34 -10.67
N LEU A 102 -19.31 -32.41 -11.59
CA LEU A 102 -20.55 -32.29 -12.36
C LEU A 102 -20.41 -32.69 -13.84
N GLN A 103 -19.26 -33.23 -14.24
CA GLN A 103 -18.98 -33.68 -15.62
C GLN A 103 -18.85 -35.20 -15.77
N VAL A 104 -19.36 -35.99 -14.81
CA VAL A 104 -19.40 -37.46 -14.88
C VAL A 104 -20.81 -37.97 -14.64
#